data_AF-A0A8K9WPF2-F1
#
_entry.id   AF-A0A8K9WPF2-F1
#
_cell.length_a   1.000
_cell.length_b   1.000
_cell.length_c   1.000
_cell.angle_alpha   90.00
_cell.angle_beta   90.00
_cell.angle_gamma   90.00
#
_symmetry.space_group_name_H-M   'P 1'
#
loop_
_entity.id
_entity.type
_entity.pdbx_description
1 polymer ?
#
loop_
_entity_poly.entity_id
_entity_poly.type
_entity_poly.pdbx_seq_one_letter_code
_entity_poly.pdbx_strand_id
1 'polypeptide(L)'
;MAALALSCVRVHCRKKSRTIIRFGSHPVSPQLEEITKQRDFSLFSSLKYATHISRATTAAFSASEQPQDNVTTYHIIPVERVNYTELYEYRPPSPVVLCSYLPEEFIHCQDPVDHAQNSTAILEMGHGCWKFGGQVHKDVNHTPVICTALDDIECAGPREFLRGNEPCIKYTGHYFITTLLYSFFLGCFGVDRFCLGHTGTAVGKLLTLGGLGIWWFVDLILLITGGLMPSDNSNWCTFY
;
A
#
# COMPACT_ATOMS: atom_id res chain seq x y z
N MET A 1 -15.61 -38.38 -19.76
CA MET A 1 -16.23 -37.07 -20.04
C MET A 1 -16.36 -36.19 -18.80
N ALA A 2 -16.83 -36.69 -17.65
CA ALA A 2 -16.92 -35.90 -16.42
C ALA A 2 -15.56 -35.40 -15.87
N ALA A 3 -14.48 -36.16 -16.06
CA ALA A 3 -13.15 -35.81 -15.53
C ALA A 3 -12.50 -34.57 -16.19
N LEU A 4 -12.89 -34.19 -17.41
CA LEU A 4 -12.35 -33.00 -18.09
C LEU A 4 -13.02 -31.70 -17.63
N ALA A 5 -14.25 -31.76 -17.10
CA ALA A 5 -14.96 -30.60 -16.57
C ALA A 5 -14.47 -30.19 -15.16
N LEU A 6 -13.79 -31.08 -14.44
CA LEU A 6 -13.33 -30.82 -13.07
C LEU A 6 -12.01 -30.04 -12.97
N SER A 7 -11.31 -29.81 -14.08
CA SER A 7 -10.05 -29.05 -14.09
C SER A 7 -10.19 -27.68 -14.74
N CYS A 8 -11.27 -26.95 -14.44
CA CYS A 8 -11.21 -25.50 -14.59
C CYS A 8 -10.09 -25.02 -13.66
N VAL A 9 -8.92 -24.73 -14.24
CA VAL A 9 -7.76 -24.26 -13.48
C VAL A 9 -8.18 -22.96 -12.82
N ARG A 10 -8.52 -23.03 -11.53
CA ARG A 10 -8.84 -21.87 -10.72
C ARG A 10 -7.52 -21.22 -10.37
N VAL A 11 -6.98 -20.46 -11.32
CA VAL A 11 -5.78 -19.67 -11.09
C VAL A 11 -6.17 -18.56 -10.12
N HIS A 12 -5.41 -18.39 -9.04
CA HIS A 12 -5.63 -17.24 -8.16
C HIS A 12 -5.31 -15.97 -8.93
N CYS A 13 -6.31 -15.10 -9.07
CA CYS A 13 -6.07 -13.76 -9.59
C CYS A 13 -5.18 -13.01 -8.61
N ARG A 14 -3.89 -12.91 -8.93
CA ARG A 14 -3.00 -12.03 -8.20
C ARG A 14 -3.21 -10.64 -8.79
N LYS A 15 -3.63 -9.70 -7.95
CA LYS A 15 -3.42 -8.28 -8.25
C LYS A 15 -1.92 -8.09 -8.49
N LYS A 16 -1.54 -7.13 -9.34
CA LYS A 16 -0.12 -6.80 -9.60
C LYS A 16 0.55 -6.33 -8.30
N SER A 17 1.02 -7.28 -7.49
CA SER A 17 2.03 -7.03 -6.48
C SER A 17 3.30 -6.81 -7.29
N ARG A 18 3.69 -5.54 -7.45
CA ARG A 18 4.95 -5.20 -8.10
C ARG A 18 6.02 -5.92 -7.29
N THR A 19 6.58 -7.01 -7.82
CA THR A 19 7.57 -7.81 -7.12
C THR A 19 8.72 -6.91 -6.74
N ILE A 20 8.87 -6.69 -5.44
CA ILE A 20 9.97 -5.92 -4.90
C ILE A 20 11.17 -6.85 -4.94
N ILE A 21 12.20 -6.47 -5.70
CA ILE A 21 13.51 -7.10 -5.57
C ILE A 21 13.91 -6.84 -4.12
N ARG A 22 13.83 -7.87 -3.27
CA ARG A 22 14.44 -7.83 -1.94
C ARG A 22 15.93 -7.68 -2.15
N PHE A 23 16.41 -6.43 -2.12
CA PHE A 23 17.80 -6.19 -1.80
C PHE A 23 17.94 -6.60 -0.35
N GLY A 24 18.60 -7.74 -0.10
CA GLY A 24 18.90 -8.18 1.25
C GLY A 24 19.77 -7.13 1.95
N SER A 25 19.14 -6.24 2.69
CA SER A 25 19.76 -5.42 3.72
C SER A 25 20.05 -6.36 4.90
N HIS A 26 21.33 -6.69 5.07
CA HIS A 26 21.80 -7.29 6.32
C HIS A 26 21.42 -6.38 7.50
N PRO A 27 20.99 -6.93 8.64
CA PRO A 27 20.68 -6.12 9.81
C PRO A 27 21.96 -5.50 10.38
N VAL A 28 22.08 -4.17 10.32
CA VAL A 28 23.04 -3.44 11.17
C VAL A 28 22.38 -3.30 12.53
N SER A 29 22.72 -4.21 13.44
CA SER A 29 22.40 -4.10 14.85
C SER A 29 23.14 -2.90 15.45
N PRO A 30 22.48 -1.96 16.16
CA PRO A 30 23.18 -1.01 17.01
C PRO A 30 23.50 -1.72 18.32
N GLN A 31 24.61 -2.49 18.34
CA GLN A 31 25.26 -2.84 19.59
C GLN A 31 25.93 -1.57 20.13
N LEU A 32 25.33 -1.08 21.20
CA LEU A 32 25.92 -0.19 22.19
C LEU A 32 27.32 -0.70 22.57
N GLU A 33 28.38 0.01 22.19
CA GLU A 33 29.71 -0.21 22.76
C GLU A 33 30.27 1.11 23.31
N GLU A 34 30.16 1.19 24.62
CA GLU A 34 30.84 2.14 25.49
C GLU A 34 32.32 1.72 25.56
N ILE A 35 33.23 2.48 24.94
CA ILE A 35 34.68 2.37 25.22
C ILE A 35 35.20 3.74 25.66
N THR A 36 35.15 3.90 26.97
CA THR A 36 36.21 4.41 27.85
C THR A 36 37.52 4.90 27.19
N LYS A 37 37.84 6.16 27.51
CA LYS A 37 39.08 6.56 28.21
C LYS A 37 40.40 6.68 27.43
N GLN A 38 40.97 7.89 27.57
CA GLN A 38 42.39 8.26 27.43
C GLN A 38 43.00 8.24 26.02
N ARG A 39 43.24 9.45 25.48
CA ARG A 39 44.62 9.94 25.37
C ARG A 39 44.67 11.44 25.09
N ASP A 40 45.27 12.16 26.02
CA ASP A 40 45.93 13.43 25.77
C ASP A 40 46.97 13.27 24.67
N PHE A 41 46.96 14.16 23.68
CA PHE A 41 48.19 14.71 23.12
C PHE A 41 47.87 16.08 22.52
N SER A 42 48.31 17.11 23.24
CA SER A 42 48.53 18.44 22.70
C SER A 42 49.44 18.33 21.47
N LEU A 43 49.26 19.21 20.49
CA LEU A 43 50.34 20.03 19.93
C LEU A 43 49.80 20.95 18.82
N PHE A 44 49.89 22.26 19.10
CA PHE A 44 50.34 23.34 18.21
C PHE A 44 49.48 23.69 16.99
N SER A 45 49.37 24.93 16.53
CA SER A 45 49.82 26.25 16.97
C SER A 45 49.33 27.23 15.89
N SER A 46 48.96 28.43 16.33
CA SER A 46 49.01 29.68 15.56
C SER A 46 48.23 29.78 14.25
N LEU A 47 47.25 30.69 14.25
CA LEU A 47 47.46 31.95 13.54
C LEU A 47 46.60 33.05 14.13
N LYS A 48 47.31 34.00 14.75
CA LYS A 48 46.85 35.34 15.09
C LYS A 48 46.62 36.11 13.79
N TYR A 49 45.45 36.72 13.64
CA TYR A 49 45.34 37.97 12.90
C TYR A 49 44.42 38.90 13.68
N ALA A 50 45.00 40.00 14.14
CA ALA A 50 44.34 41.11 14.80
C ALA A 50 44.30 42.28 13.82
N THR A 51 43.16 42.97 13.74
CA THR A 51 42.97 44.44 13.56
C THR A 51 41.53 44.70 13.08
N HIS A 52 40.78 45.77 13.39
CA HIS A 52 40.63 46.74 14.50
C HIS A 52 39.45 47.69 14.06
N ILE A 53 38.90 48.52 14.97
CA ILE A 53 38.08 49.77 14.76
C ILE A 53 36.55 49.54 14.63
N SER A 54 35.61 50.16 15.36
CA SER A 54 35.51 51.17 16.45
C SER A 54 34.13 51.01 17.14
N ARG A 55 34.02 50.92 18.48
CA ARG A 55 33.76 51.97 19.51
C ARG A 55 32.39 52.68 19.45
N ALA A 56 31.55 52.45 20.47
CA ALA A 56 30.84 53.43 21.32
C ALA A 56 29.79 52.70 22.20
N THR A 57 29.40 53.03 23.43
CA THR A 57 29.89 53.82 24.58
C THR A 57 28.86 53.55 25.71
N THR A 58 29.31 53.35 26.96
CA THR A 58 28.59 53.53 28.26
C THR A 58 27.31 52.70 28.55
N ALA A 59 27.05 52.17 29.74
CA ALA A 59 27.40 52.63 31.08
C ALA A 59 27.60 51.46 32.07
N ALA A 60 28.43 51.74 33.08
CA ALA A 60 28.74 50.90 34.22
C ALA A 60 27.65 50.99 35.31
N PHE A 61 27.47 49.94 36.10
CA PHE A 61 27.61 50.00 37.57
C PHE A 61 27.61 48.59 38.18
N SER A 62 28.59 48.30 39.02
CA SER A 62 28.70 47.11 39.85
C SER A 62 28.36 47.50 41.29
N ALA A 63 27.58 46.70 42.01
CA ALA A 63 27.58 46.72 43.47
C ALA A 63 27.05 45.38 44.01
N SER A 64 27.93 44.67 44.70
CA SER A 64 27.67 43.56 45.61
C SER A 64 27.11 44.08 46.95
N GLU A 65 26.12 43.42 47.54
CA GLU A 65 25.92 43.33 49.00
C GLU A 65 24.85 42.24 49.34
N GLN A 66 25.19 41.29 50.22
CA GLN A 66 24.28 40.43 51.02
C GLN A 66 24.15 41.06 52.43
N PRO A 67 23.15 40.78 53.34
CA PRO A 67 22.39 39.53 53.50
C PRO A 67 20.90 39.60 54.00
N GLN A 68 20.15 38.52 53.68
CA GLN A 68 19.17 37.73 54.48
C GLN A 68 17.83 38.34 54.95
N ASP A 69 16.72 37.89 54.32
CA ASP A 69 15.52 37.35 54.99
C ASP A 69 14.66 36.50 54.01
N ASN A 70 13.91 35.59 54.62
CA ASN A 70 13.21 34.39 54.12
C ASN A 70 12.04 34.57 53.10
N VAL A 71 11.85 33.56 52.23
CA VAL A 71 10.57 32.84 51.90
C VAL A 71 10.63 32.23 50.49
N THR A 72 10.44 30.91 50.46
CA THR A 72 10.21 29.93 49.39
C THR A 72 9.73 30.42 48.02
N THR A 73 10.37 29.93 46.93
CA THR A 73 9.75 29.13 45.85
C THR A 73 10.83 28.68 44.86
N TYR A 74 11.20 27.39 44.88
CA TYR A 74 11.95 26.76 43.79
C TYR A 74 10.95 26.28 42.74
N HIS A 75 10.94 26.88 41.55
CA HIS A 75 10.27 26.27 40.40
C HIS A 75 11.22 25.25 39.77
N ILE A 76 10.97 23.99 40.12
CA ILE A 76 11.42 22.81 39.38
C ILE A 76 10.59 22.78 38.10
N ILE A 77 11.22 22.94 36.93
CA ILE A 77 10.57 22.66 35.64
C ILE A 77 10.54 21.13 35.51
N PRO A 78 9.36 20.50 35.32
CA PRO A 78 9.23 19.05 35.36
C PRO A 78 9.81 18.42 34.09
N VAL A 79 10.49 17.29 34.28
CA VAL A 79 10.74 16.28 33.24
C VAL A 79 9.38 15.79 32.77
N GLU A 80 8.88 16.34 31.67
CA GLU A 80 7.68 15.83 31.04
C GLU A 80 8.02 14.56 30.28
N ARG A 81 7.25 13.50 30.57
CA ARG A 81 7.37 12.17 29.97
C ARG A 81 7.35 12.28 28.45
N VAL A 82 8.47 11.96 27.80
CA VAL A 82 8.47 11.62 26.37
C VAL A 82 7.72 10.29 26.25
N ASN A 83 6.45 10.38 25.88
CA ASN A 83 5.68 9.22 25.46
C ASN A 83 6.24 8.82 24.08
N TYR A 84 6.80 7.62 23.95
CA TYR A 84 7.30 7.11 22.68
C TYR A 84 6.12 6.87 21.73
N THR A 85 5.71 7.94 21.08
CA THR A 85 5.02 7.98 19.80
C THR A 85 5.70 9.11 19.04
N GLU A 86 7.00 8.96 18.81
CA GLU A 86 7.80 9.87 17.99
C GLU A 86 7.28 9.79 16.55
N LEU A 87 6.29 10.64 16.29
CA LEU A 87 5.78 10.92 14.97
C LEU A 87 6.84 11.82 14.33
N TYR A 88 7.78 11.22 13.61
CA TYR A 88 8.89 11.93 12.95
C TYR A 88 8.36 13.18 12.23
N GLU A 89 8.68 14.36 12.79
CA GLU A 89 8.25 15.63 12.24
C GLU A 89 9.04 15.91 10.95
N TYR A 90 8.33 16.09 9.85
CA TYR A 90 8.93 16.27 8.54
C TYR A 90 9.74 17.57 8.49
N ARG A 91 11.06 17.43 8.34
CA ARG A 91 11.97 18.58 8.14
C ARG A 91 12.32 18.69 6.65
N PRO A 92 11.92 19.78 5.96
CA PRO A 92 12.21 19.97 4.53
C PRO A 92 13.71 19.99 4.13
N PRO A 93 14.70 20.30 5.00
CA PRO A 93 16.11 20.10 4.64
C PRO A 93 16.61 18.64 4.77
N SER A 94 15.78 17.70 5.24
CA SER A 94 16.17 16.30 5.39
C SER A 94 15.94 15.50 4.09
N PRO A 95 16.73 14.46 3.82
CA PRO A 95 16.55 13.58 2.66
C PRO A 95 15.33 12.65 2.76
N VAL A 96 14.65 12.61 3.92
CA VAL A 96 13.55 11.66 4.19
C VAL A 96 12.23 12.18 3.64
N VAL A 97 11.55 11.37 2.84
CA VAL A 97 10.20 11.66 2.29
C VAL A 97 9.10 11.20 3.25
N LEU A 98 7.90 11.78 3.14
CA LEU A 98 6.74 11.36 3.91
C LEU A 98 6.25 9.96 3.48
N CYS A 99 5.93 9.09 4.43
CA CYS A 99 5.41 7.75 4.13
C CYS A 99 4.14 7.80 3.26
N SER A 100 3.27 8.80 3.46
CA SER A 100 2.02 8.94 2.69
C SER A 100 2.22 9.35 1.22
N TYR A 101 3.38 9.91 0.85
CA TYR A 101 3.71 10.33 -0.54
C TYR A 101 4.56 9.32 -1.29
N LEU A 102 4.92 8.23 -0.62
CA LEU A 102 5.77 7.19 -1.17
C LEU A 102 5.08 6.50 -2.37
N PRO A 103 5.77 6.22 -3.48
CA PRO A 103 5.14 5.64 -4.67
C PRO A 103 4.72 4.18 -4.44
N GLU A 104 3.83 3.68 -5.30
CA GLU A 104 3.16 2.37 -5.15
C GLU A 104 4.13 1.17 -5.08
N GLU A 105 5.35 1.33 -5.60
CA GLU A 105 6.39 0.28 -5.57
C GLU A 105 6.94 0.02 -4.17
N PHE A 106 6.86 0.97 -3.26
CA PHE A 106 7.46 0.86 -1.92
C PHE A 106 6.42 0.73 -0.80
N ILE A 107 5.16 0.47 -1.15
CA ILE A 107 4.06 0.32 -0.20
C ILE A 107 3.28 -0.97 -0.46
N HIS A 108 2.72 -1.53 0.60
CA HIS A 108 1.81 -2.67 0.55
C HIS A 108 0.41 -2.24 0.97
N CYS A 109 -0.53 -2.24 0.02
CA CYS A 109 -1.92 -1.89 0.29
C CYS A 109 -2.78 -3.14 0.47
N GLN A 110 -3.67 -3.11 1.45
CA GLN A 110 -4.69 -4.12 1.64
C GLN A 110 -5.77 -3.98 0.55
N ASP A 111 -6.42 -5.09 0.22
CA ASP A 111 -7.58 -5.06 -0.68
C ASP A 111 -8.76 -4.33 -0.04
N PRO A 112 -9.61 -3.66 -0.83
CA PRO A 112 -10.80 -2.99 -0.29
C PRO A 112 -11.72 -3.95 0.45
N VAL A 113 -12.18 -3.54 1.64
CA VAL A 113 -13.16 -4.27 2.43
C VAL A 113 -14.54 -4.20 1.76
N ASP A 114 -15.24 -5.33 1.67
CA ASP A 114 -16.63 -5.39 1.19
C ASP A 114 -17.60 -5.22 2.34
N HIS A 115 -18.33 -4.11 2.31
CA HIS A 115 -19.37 -3.81 3.29
C HIS A 115 -20.75 -4.30 2.87
N ALA A 116 -20.87 -5.03 1.75
CA ALA A 116 -22.09 -5.64 1.26
C ALA A 116 -23.31 -4.69 1.29
N GLN A 117 -23.11 -3.43 0.86
CA GLN A 117 -24.13 -2.38 0.83
C GLN A 117 -24.64 -1.94 2.22
N ASN A 118 -23.81 -2.09 3.26
CA ASN A 118 -24.07 -1.58 4.60
C ASN A 118 -23.39 -0.22 4.83
N SER A 119 -24.16 0.81 5.15
CA SER A 119 -23.71 2.22 5.07
C SER A 119 -23.09 2.63 6.37
N THR A 120 -23.63 2.07 7.45
CA THR A 120 -23.13 2.22 8.81
C THR A 120 -21.69 1.74 8.89
N ALA A 121 -21.38 0.59 8.29
CA ALA A 121 -20.01 0.02 8.30
C ALA A 121 -18.98 0.94 7.60
N ILE A 122 -19.37 1.58 6.50
CA ILE A 122 -18.52 2.53 5.78
C ILE A 122 -18.32 3.81 6.60
N LEU A 123 -19.39 4.30 7.24
CA LEU A 123 -19.34 5.50 8.07
C LEU A 123 -18.44 5.28 9.29
N GLU A 124 -18.49 4.10 9.90
CA GLU A 124 -17.68 3.73 11.05
C GLU A 124 -16.20 3.52 10.69
N MET A 125 -15.90 2.85 9.58
CA MET A 125 -14.52 2.53 9.19
C MET A 125 -13.85 3.61 8.34
N GLY A 126 -14.61 4.46 7.67
CA GLY A 126 -14.09 5.51 6.77
C GLY A 126 -13.39 5.00 5.50
N HIS A 127 -13.40 3.69 5.26
CA HIS A 127 -12.75 3.04 4.12
C HIS A 127 -13.48 1.75 3.71
N GLY A 128 -13.21 1.24 2.51
CA GLY A 128 -13.89 0.09 1.91
C GLY A 128 -15.06 0.45 0.99
N CYS A 129 -15.64 -0.58 0.37
CA CYS A 129 -16.56 -0.43 -0.76
C CYS A 129 -18.02 -0.64 -0.35
N TRP A 130 -18.88 0.31 -0.74
CA TRP A 130 -20.34 0.16 -0.65
C TRP A 130 -20.87 -0.92 -1.58
N LYS A 131 -20.42 -0.90 -2.83
CA LYS A 131 -20.82 -1.83 -3.87
C LYS A 131 -19.60 -2.22 -4.67
N PHE A 132 -19.37 -3.51 -4.78
CA PHE A 132 -18.40 -4.07 -5.71
C PHE A 132 -19.02 -4.27 -7.11
N GLY A 133 -18.20 -4.07 -8.14
CA GLY A 133 -18.56 -4.30 -9.52
C GLY A 133 -18.57 -3.03 -10.36
N GLY A 134 -19.06 -3.18 -11.60
CA GLY A 134 -18.93 -2.15 -12.64
C GLY A 134 -17.82 -2.50 -13.63
N GLN A 135 -18.03 -2.12 -14.88
CA GLN A 135 -17.06 -2.29 -15.97
C GLN A 135 -16.58 -0.94 -16.50
N VAL A 136 -17.49 0.02 -16.56
CA VAL A 136 -17.18 1.37 -16.98
C VAL A 136 -16.64 2.14 -15.79
N HIS A 137 -15.55 2.87 -15.99
CA HIS A 137 -14.89 3.67 -14.95
C HIS A 137 -15.85 4.57 -14.14
N LYS A 138 -16.91 5.10 -14.78
CA LYS A 138 -17.90 5.97 -14.15
C LYS A 138 -18.84 5.25 -13.16
N ASP A 139 -19.04 3.95 -13.35
CA ASP A 139 -19.96 3.13 -12.56
C ASP A 139 -19.24 2.40 -11.42
N VAL A 140 -17.90 2.44 -11.42
CA VAL A 140 -17.04 1.81 -10.41
C VAL A 140 -16.83 2.78 -9.25
N ASN A 141 -17.25 2.35 -8.05
CA ASN A 141 -16.99 3.10 -6.83
C ASN A 141 -15.50 3.06 -6.49
N HIS A 142 -14.99 4.12 -5.87
CA HIS A 142 -13.60 4.20 -5.42
C HIS A 142 -13.57 4.41 -3.91
N THR A 143 -12.57 3.85 -3.26
CA THR A 143 -12.43 3.93 -1.81
C THR A 143 -10.98 4.08 -1.40
N PRO A 144 -10.68 4.74 -0.28
CA PRO A 144 -9.36 4.63 0.33
C PRO A 144 -9.13 3.21 0.85
N VAL A 145 -7.88 2.78 0.83
CA VAL A 145 -7.40 1.53 1.43
C VAL A 145 -6.25 1.81 2.38
N ILE A 146 -6.06 0.91 3.35
CA ILE A 146 -4.92 0.99 4.27
C ILE A 146 -3.69 0.46 3.56
N CYS A 147 -2.64 1.28 3.53
CA CYS A 147 -1.35 0.95 2.95
C CYS A 147 -0.26 1.07 4.01
N THR A 148 0.72 0.19 3.93
CA THR A 148 1.88 0.15 4.82
C THR A 148 3.16 0.35 4.01
N ALA A 149 4.07 1.19 4.51
CA ALA A 149 5.40 1.35 3.93
C ALA A 149 6.21 0.06 4.11
N LEU A 150 7.03 -0.29 3.12
CA LEU A 150 7.91 -1.46 3.22
C LEU A 150 8.96 -1.32 4.32
N ASP A 151 9.37 -2.43 4.92
CA ASP A 151 10.32 -2.43 6.05
C ASP A 151 11.71 -1.89 5.68
N ASP A 152 12.15 -2.05 4.42
CA ASP A 152 13.49 -1.68 3.95
C ASP A 152 13.63 -0.20 3.52
N ILE A 153 12.61 0.63 3.74
CA ILE A 153 12.62 2.04 3.35
C ILE A 153 12.38 2.96 4.56
N GLU A 154 13.18 4.02 4.64
CA GLU A 154 13.09 5.06 5.65
C GLU A 154 12.17 6.19 5.15
N CYS A 155 11.08 6.44 5.89
CA CYS A 155 10.13 7.50 5.58
C CYS A 155 9.66 8.17 6.88
N ALA A 156 9.27 9.44 6.79
CA ALA A 156 8.80 10.23 7.92
C ALA A 156 7.27 10.12 8.09
N GLY A 157 6.80 10.04 9.33
CA GLY A 157 5.39 9.94 9.69
C GLY A 157 4.89 8.51 9.94
N PRO A 158 3.57 8.29 9.98
CA PRO A 158 2.99 6.97 10.24
C PRO A 158 3.26 6.03 9.06
N ARG A 159 3.75 4.82 9.37
CA ARG A 159 4.04 3.79 8.35
C ARG A 159 2.78 3.17 7.76
N GLU A 160 1.68 3.21 8.50
CA GLU A 160 0.35 2.84 8.01
C GLU A 160 -0.45 4.11 7.73
N PHE A 161 -1.03 4.21 6.54
CA PHE A 161 -1.79 5.37 6.12
C PHE A 161 -2.88 4.97 5.13
N LEU A 162 -3.91 5.82 5.05
CA LEU A 162 -4.97 5.66 4.06
C LEU A 162 -4.51 6.25 2.72
N ARG A 163 -4.58 5.45 1.65
CA ARG A 163 -4.35 5.88 0.28
C ARG A 163 -5.64 5.81 -0.52
N GLY A 164 -5.98 6.91 -1.19
CA GLY A 164 -7.22 7.04 -1.94
C GLY A 164 -7.21 6.39 -3.33
N ASN A 165 -8.40 6.34 -3.92
CA ASN A 165 -8.67 5.99 -5.33
C ASN A 165 -8.44 4.52 -5.74
N GLU A 166 -8.62 3.57 -4.82
CA GLU A 166 -8.67 2.16 -5.21
C GLU A 166 -10.06 1.81 -5.75
N PRO A 167 -10.17 1.23 -6.96
CA PRO A 167 -11.45 0.82 -7.54
C PRO A 167 -12.06 -0.41 -6.85
N CYS A 168 -13.37 -0.33 -6.57
CA CYS A 168 -14.18 -1.40 -5.99
C CYS A 168 -14.55 -2.48 -7.01
N ILE A 169 -13.54 -3.14 -7.60
CA ILE A 169 -13.73 -4.18 -8.62
C ILE A 169 -13.47 -5.55 -8.03
N LYS A 170 -14.42 -6.46 -8.23
CA LYS A 170 -14.26 -7.88 -7.89
C LYS A 170 -13.59 -8.59 -9.05
N TYR A 171 -12.38 -9.11 -8.83
CA TYR A 171 -11.71 -10.01 -9.76
C TYR A 171 -11.90 -11.44 -9.28
N THR A 172 -12.29 -12.33 -10.18
CA THR A 172 -12.25 -13.78 -9.97
C THR A 172 -11.10 -14.33 -10.78
N GLY A 173 -10.55 -15.49 -10.42
CA GLY A 173 -9.46 -16.19 -11.12
C GLY A 173 -9.68 -16.55 -12.60
N HIS A 174 -10.60 -15.88 -13.28
CA HIS A 174 -10.93 -16.04 -14.67
C HIS A 174 -10.17 -15.02 -15.52
N TYR A 175 -9.45 -15.58 -16.48
CA TYR A 175 -8.61 -14.84 -17.41
C TYR A 175 -9.27 -14.87 -18.77
N PHE A 176 -9.39 -13.70 -19.40
CA PHE A 176 -10.01 -13.59 -20.71
C PHE A 176 -9.33 -14.50 -21.75
N ILE A 177 -8.00 -14.48 -21.78
CA ILE A 177 -7.20 -15.27 -22.74
C ILE A 177 -7.33 -16.78 -22.48
N THR A 178 -7.33 -17.23 -21.22
CA THR A 178 -7.50 -18.66 -20.92
C THR A 178 -8.87 -19.14 -21.37
N THR A 179 -9.93 -18.37 -21.08
CA THR A 179 -11.28 -18.72 -21.49
C THR A 179 -11.42 -18.72 -23.01
N LEU A 180 -10.82 -17.75 -23.70
CA LEU A 180 -10.79 -17.71 -25.16
C LEU A 180 -10.11 -18.96 -25.71
N LEU A 181 -8.99 -19.38 -25.12
CA LEU A 181 -8.26 -20.59 -25.52
C LEU A 181 -9.09 -21.85 -25.32
N TYR A 182 -9.77 -21.97 -24.18
CA TYR A 182 -10.71 -23.07 -23.92
C TYR A 182 -11.90 -23.05 -24.88
N SER A 183 -12.43 -21.87 -25.21
CA SER A 183 -13.51 -21.74 -26.19
C SER A 183 -13.06 -22.17 -27.58
N PHE A 184 -11.84 -21.81 -27.98
CA PHE A 184 -11.29 -22.21 -29.28
C PHE A 184 -11.05 -23.72 -29.39
N PHE A 185 -10.35 -24.34 -28.43
CA PHE A 185 -9.97 -25.76 -28.49
C PHE A 185 -11.06 -26.73 -27.99
N LEU A 186 -11.83 -26.33 -26.97
CA LEU A 186 -12.80 -27.18 -26.27
C LEU A 186 -14.24 -26.66 -26.40
N GLY A 187 -14.50 -25.67 -27.24
CA GLY A 187 -15.83 -25.05 -27.32
C GLY A 187 -16.93 -25.97 -27.85
N CYS A 188 -16.61 -27.00 -28.64
CA CYS A 188 -17.59 -28.05 -29.01
C CYS A 188 -18.12 -28.82 -27.79
N PHE A 189 -17.33 -28.92 -26.72
CA PHE A 189 -17.72 -29.52 -25.45
C PHE A 189 -18.32 -28.49 -24.46
N GLY A 190 -18.22 -27.19 -24.75
CA GLY A 190 -18.73 -26.11 -23.90
C GLY A 190 -17.97 -25.94 -22.58
N VAL A 191 -16.72 -26.38 -22.49
CA VAL A 191 -15.88 -26.31 -21.27
C VAL A 191 -15.70 -24.86 -20.81
N ASP A 192 -15.58 -23.92 -21.74
CA ASP A 192 -15.52 -22.48 -21.48
C ASP A 192 -16.70 -21.99 -20.63
N ARG A 193 -17.93 -22.42 -20.95
CA ARG A 193 -19.14 -22.02 -20.20
C ARG A 193 -19.28 -22.73 -18.86
N PHE A 194 -18.83 -23.97 -18.75
CA PHE A 194 -18.75 -24.65 -17.46
C PHE A 194 -17.78 -23.92 -16.51
N CYS A 195 -16.63 -23.49 -17.03
CA CYS A 195 -15.64 -22.75 -16.23
C CYS A 195 -16.09 -21.35 -15.83
N LEU A 196 -16.95 -20.70 -16.61
CA LEU A 196 -17.54 -19.41 -16.27
C LEU A 196 -18.71 -19.48 -15.29
N GLY A 197 -19.17 -20.69 -14.94
CA GLY A 197 -20.33 -20.90 -14.07
C GLY A 197 -21.69 -20.91 -14.78
N HIS A 198 -21.72 -20.85 -16.12
CA HIS A 198 -22.94 -20.88 -16.92
C HIS A 198 -23.42 -22.32 -17.22
N THR A 199 -23.57 -23.13 -16.17
CA THR A 199 -23.86 -24.57 -16.24
C THR A 199 -25.11 -24.89 -17.08
N GLY A 200 -26.18 -24.11 -16.97
CA GLY A 200 -27.42 -24.35 -17.72
C GLY A 200 -27.21 -24.29 -19.24
N THR A 201 -26.56 -23.24 -19.72
CA THR A 201 -26.26 -23.10 -21.16
C THR A 201 -25.21 -24.08 -21.65
N ALA A 202 -24.28 -24.47 -20.77
CA ALA A 202 -23.27 -25.48 -21.09
C ALA A 202 -23.89 -26.88 -21.26
N VAL A 203 -24.84 -27.27 -20.40
CA VAL A 203 -25.61 -28.52 -20.56
C VAL A 203 -26.47 -28.50 -21.82
N GLY A 204 -27.09 -27.36 -22.15
CA GLY A 204 -27.88 -27.22 -23.39
C GLY A 204 -27.06 -27.49 -24.65
N LYS A 205 -25.79 -27.07 -24.69
CA LYS A 205 -24.87 -27.40 -25.80
C LYS A 205 -24.55 -28.89 -25.86
N LEU A 206 -24.32 -29.54 -24.72
CA LEU A 206 -24.03 -30.97 -24.68
C LEU A 206 -25.22 -31.80 -25.15
N LEU A 207 -26.44 -31.44 -24.74
CA LEU A 207 -27.67 -32.12 -25.16
C LEU A 207 -27.95 -31.94 -26.66
N THR A 208 -27.53 -30.82 -27.25
CA THR A 208 -27.65 -30.56 -28.69
C THR A 208 -26.45 -31.09 -29.49
N LEU A 209 -25.64 -32.00 -28.92
CA LEU A 209 -24.43 -32.58 -29.53
C LEU A 209 -23.41 -31.53 -30.00
N GLY A 210 -23.33 -30.38 -29.33
CA GLY A 210 -22.45 -29.27 -29.70
C GLY A 210 -22.89 -28.54 -30.99
N GLY A 211 -24.13 -28.77 -31.43
CA GLY A 211 -24.82 -28.10 -32.54
C GLY A 211 -23.98 -27.80 -33.77
N LEU A 212 -23.40 -28.85 -34.37
CA LEU A 212 -22.68 -28.85 -35.65
C LEU A 212 -21.58 -27.77 -35.81
N GLY A 213 -21.04 -27.23 -34.71
CA GLY A 213 -20.02 -26.17 -34.73
C GLY A 213 -20.57 -24.74 -34.85
N ILE A 214 -21.88 -24.56 -35.03
CA ILE A 214 -22.52 -23.23 -35.03
C ILE A 214 -22.45 -22.61 -33.63
N TRP A 215 -22.70 -23.41 -32.60
CA TRP A 215 -22.62 -22.96 -31.21
C TRP A 215 -21.22 -22.47 -30.86
N TRP A 216 -20.20 -23.25 -31.20
CA TRP A 216 -18.80 -22.87 -31.03
C TRP A 216 -18.50 -21.47 -31.62
N PHE A 217 -18.97 -21.20 -32.83
CA PHE A 217 -18.76 -19.91 -33.48
C PHE A 217 -19.50 -18.75 -32.79
N VAL A 218 -20.76 -18.96 -32.40
CA VAL A 218 -21.56 -17.97 -31.68
C VAL A 218 -20.93 -17.65 -30.31
N ASP A 219 -20.43 -18.66 -29.61
CA ASP A 219 -19.74 -18.49 -28.33
C ASP A 219 -18.44 -17.72 -28.44
N LEU A 220 -17.65 -18.01 -29.47
CA LEU A 220 -16.43 -17.28 -29.74
C LEU A 220 -16.73 -15.79 -29.98
N ILE A 221 -17.77 -15.48 -30.76
CA ILE A 221 -18.21 -14.09 -30.99
C ILE A 221 -18.69 -13.45 -29.70
N LEU A 222 -19.54 -14.13 -28.92
CA LEU A 222 -20.05 -13.59 -27.65
C LEU A 222 -18.94 -13.28 -26.66
N LEU A 223 -17.90 -14.13 -26.61
CA LEU A 223 -16.76 -13.93 -25.73
C LEU A 223 -15.91 -12.74 -26.18
N ILE A 224 -15.55 -12.68 -27.46
CA ILE A 224 -14.72 -11.59 -28.00
C ILE A 224 -15.42 -10.24 -27.94
N THR A 225 -16.74 -10.21 -28.15
CA THR A 225 -17.54 -8.97 -28.04
C THR A 225 -17.80 -8.54 -26.58
N GLY A 226 -17.36 -9.33 -25.58
CA GLY A 226 -17.58 -9.03 -24.17
C GLY A 226 -19.00 -9.32 -23.67
N GLY A 227 -19.85 -9.95 -24.49
CA GLY A 227 -21.20 -10.34 -24.11
C GLY A 227 -21.27 -11.57 -23.19
N LEU A 228 -20.17 -12.31 -23.07
CA LEU A 228 -20.05 -13.45 -22.14
C LEU A 228 -19.08 -13.12 -21.01
N MET A 229 -19.62 -12.93 -19.81
CA MET A 229 -18.86 -12.65 -18.58
C MET A 229 -18.97 -13.80 -17.58
N PRO A 230 -18.08 -13.89 -16.57
CA PRO A 230 -18.24 -14.83 -15.46
C PRO A 230 -19.60 -14.65 -14.77
N SER A 231 -20.24 -15.76 -14.36
CA SER A 231 -21.55 -15.74 -13.68
C SER A 231 -21.55 -14.91 -12.40
N ASP A 232 -20.39 -14.76 -11.77
CA ASP A 232 -20.21 -14.05 -10.50
C ASP A 232 -20.18 -12.50 -10.65
N ASN A 233 -20.47 -11.97 -11.85
CA ASN A 233 -20.40 -10.53 -12.18
C ASN A 233 -19.06 -9.88 -11.83
N SER A 234 -17.98 -10.66 -11.93
CA SER A 234 -16.61 -10.21 -11.69
C SER A 234 -15.95 -9.80 -12.99
N ASN A 235 -14.93 -8.96 -12.89
CA ASN A 235 -14.12 -8.56 -14.02
C ASN A 235 -13.03 -9.59 -14.34
N TRP A 236 -12.58 -9.57 -15.58
CA TRP A 236 -11.47 -10.37 -16.05
C TRP A 236 -10.15 -10.01 -15.35
N CYS A 237 -9.38 -11.02 -14.97
CA CYS A 237 -8.00 -10.79 -14.55
C CYS A 237 -7.13 -10.41 -15.74
N THR A 238 -6.55 -9.22 -15.67
CA THR A 238 -5.67 -8.65 -16.70
C THR A 238 -4.21 -9.03 -16.48
N PHE A 239 -3.84 -9.46 -15.26
CA PHE A 239 -2.47 -9.78 -14.87
C PHE A 239 -2.28 -11.29 -14.78
N TYR A 240 -1.52 -11.83 -15.74
CA TYR A 240 -1.11 -13.23 -15.83
C TYR A 240 0.11 -13.54 -14.96
#